data_AF-A0A6P1XZM4-F1
#
_entry.id   AF-A0A6P1XZM4-F1
#
_cell.length_a   1.000
_cell.length_b   1.000
_cell.length_c   1.000
_cell.angle_alpha   90.00
_cell.angle_beta   90.00
_cell.angle_gamma   90.00
#
_symmetry.space_group_name_H-M   'P 1'
#
loop_
_entity.id
_entity.type
_entity.pdbx_description
1 polymer ?
#
loop_
_entity_poly.entity_id
_entity_poly.type
_entity_poly.pdbx_seq_one_letter_code
_entity_poly.pdbx_strand_id
1 'polypeptide(L)'
;MLKIKSILFIISFFIISFTAFAGERTIPVDVFLMIDKSQSMNEPGKFDSLHKWVRDTLVTEMLIPDDWVTIWEFYEKPYELQTLVIKNENDRNSLIKTIDNITPNGAFTDIGRALDAIQDSLNKRGKNNRYKILLLVTDLEQDAPWTSKYRGKQESFKSPYLAEARIIKHDNWYEITLDMDIQDKVVKTTKDLYTNIIDNRGVPRSNDDQNKVLITEEKK
;
A
#
# COMPACT_ATOMS: atom_id res chain seq x y z
N MET A 1 48.70 -26.25 -27.62
CA MET A 1 47.72 -25.15 -27.74
C MET A 1 46.29 -25.48 -27.28
N LEU A 2 45.83 -26.73 -27.29
CA LEU A 2 44.45 -27.08 -26.84
C LEU A 2 44.20 -26.87 -25.33
N LYS A 3 45.16 -27.22 -24.47
CA LYS A 3 45.00 -27.15 -23.00
C LYS A 3 44.84 -25.72 -22.45
N ILE A 4 45.49 -24.73 -23.06
CA ILE A 4 45.44 -23.33 -22.64
C ILE A 4 44.09 -22.69 -23.04
N LYS A 5 43.51 -23.09 -24.18
CA LYS A 5 42.18 -22.64 -24.61
C LYS A 5 41.07 -23.18 -23.70
N SER A 6 41.17 -24.42 -23.22
CA SER A 6 40.21 -24.97 -22.25
C SER A 6 40.26 -24.28 -20.88
N ILE A 7 41.45 -23.90 -20.41
CA ILE A 7 41.60 -23.19 -19.12
C ILE A 7 41.00 -21.77 -19.20
N LEU A 8 41.23 -21.05 -20.30
CA LEU A 8 40.62 -19.74 -20.55
C LEU A 8 39.09 -19.80 -20.61
N PHE A 9 38.52 -20.89 -21.15
CA PHE A 9 37.07 -21.08 -21.20
C PHE A 9 36.46 -21.29 -19.80
N ILE A 10 37.15 -22.04 -18.93
CA ILE A 10 36.69 -22.28 -17.54
C ILE A 10 36.75 -21.00 -16.72
N ILE A 11 37.80 -20.19 -16.87
CA ILE A 11 37.95 -18.90 -16.19
C ILE A 11 36.87 -17.92 -16.67
N SER A 12 36.59 -17.87 -17.98
CA SER A 12 35.52 -17.03 -18.53
C SER A 12 34.13 -17.46 -18.04
N PHE A 13 33.89 -18.77 -17.87
CA PHE A 13 32.61 -19.29 -17.35
C PHE A 13 32.42 -18.97 -15.86
N PHE A 14 33.52 -18.97 -15.08
CA PHE A 14 33.48 -18.56 -13.67
C PHE A 14 33.21 -17.06 -13.50
N ILE A 15 33.77 -16.20 -14.36
CA ILE A 15 33.59 -14.74 -14.27
C ILE A 15 32.15 -14.33 -14.65
N ILE A 16 31.52 -15.01 -15.62
CA ILE A 16 30.13 -14.70 -16.02
C ILE A 16 29.13 -15.11 -14.92
N SER A 17 29.44 -16.17 -14.16
CA SER A 17 28.58 -16.68 -13.08
C SER A 17 28.45 -15.73 -11.88
N PHE A 18 29.35 -14.75 -11.73
CA PHE A 18 29.33 -13.80 -10.61
C PHE A 18 28.45 -12.55 -10.83
N THR A 19 27.86 -12.37 -12.01
CA THR A 19 27.14 -11.12 -12.36
C THR A 19 25.64 -11.27 -12.55
N ALA A 20 25.07 -12.42 -12.20
CA ALA A 20 23.64 -12.70 -12.36
C ALA A 20 22.92 -12.86 -11.00
N PHE A 21 23.04 -11.88 -10.11
CA PHE A 21 21.97 -11.65 -9.14
C PHE A 21 20.95 -10.72 -9.81
N ALA A 22 19.79 -11.26 -10.13
CA ALA A 22 18.69 -10.50 -10.71
C ALA A 22 18.25 -9.41 -9.73
N GLY A 23 18.66 -8.17 -9.98
CA GLY A 23 18.04 -6.93 -9.48
C GLY A 23 17.56 -6.91 -8.03
N GLU A 24 18.35 -7.39 -7.06
CA GLU A 24 18.00 -7.25 -5.65
C GLU A 24 17.99 -5.78 -5.24
N ARG A 25 16.94 -5.35 -4.53
CA ARG A 25 16.87 -3.98 -4.03
C ARG A 25 17.94 -3.77 -2.96
N THR A 26 18.75 -2.73 -3.14
CA THR A 26 19.82 -2.36 -2.19
C THR A 26 19.55 -1.07 -1.43
N ILE A 27 18.50 -0.34 -1.79
CA ILE A 27 18.14 0.95 -1.19
C ILE A 27 16.99 0.74 -0.19
N PRO A 28 17.21 0.98 1.11
CA PRO A 28 16.17 0.88 2.12
C PRO A 28 15.07 1.93 1.94
N VAL A 29 13.83 1.58 2.27
CA VAL A 29 12.65 2.44 2.13
C VAL A 29 11.88 2.56 3.44
N ASP A 30 10.93 3.50 3.50
CA ASP A 30 9.94 3.58 4.58
C ASP A 30 8.61 3.01 4.08
N VAL A 31 8.13 1.95 4.71
CA VAL A 31 6.91 1.23 4.34
C VAL A 31 5.80 1.51 5.35
N PHE A 32 4.68 2.02 4.86
CA PHE A 32 3.43 2.16 5.59
C PHE A 32 2.50 1.04 5.13
N LEU A 33 2.37 -0.04 5.91
CA LEU A 33 1.47 -1.13 5.62
C LEU A 33 0.13 -0.88 6.32
N MET A 34 -0.93 -0.73 5.54
CA MET A 34 -2.29 -0.47 6.02
C MET A 34 -3.19 -1.65 5.64
N ILE A 35 -3.69 -2.36 6.66
CA ILE A 35 -4.46 -3.60 6.49
C ILE A 35 -5.93 -3.35 6.83
N ASP A 36 -6.79 -3.61 5.88
CA ASP A 36 -8.24 -3.62 6.07
C ASP A 36 -8.66 -4.86 6.87
N LYS A 37 -9.31 -4.62 8.01
CA LYS A 37 -9.86 -5.68 8.88
C LYS A 37 -11.38 -5.62 8.96
N SER A 38 -12.03 -4.98 8.00
CA SER A 38 -13.49 -4.97 7.90
C SER A 38 -14.07 -6.37 7.72
N GLN A 39 -15.35 -6.51 8.02
CA GLN A 39 -16.05 -7.79 7.98
C GLN A 39 -16.13 -8.35 6.55
N SER A 40 -16.11 -7.51 5.50
CA SER A 40 -16.07 -7.97 4.10
C SER A 40 -14.75 -8.70 3.78
N MET A 41 -13.67 -8.42 4.52
CA MET A 41 -12.40 -9.14 4.43
C MET A 41 -12.45 -10.54 5.07
N ASN A 42 -13.50 -10.87 5.83
CA ASN A 42 -13.71 -12.20 6.41
C ASN A 42 -14.37 -13.19 5.45
N GLU A 43 -14.61 -12.79 4.20
CA GLU A 43 -15.05 -13.73 3.18
C GLU A 43 -13.98 -14.82 2.96
N PRO A 44 -14.39 -16.10 2.80
CA PRO A 44 -13.46 -17.21 2.71
C PRO A 44 -12.35 -16.97 1.67
N GLY A 45 -11.10 -17.11 2.10
CA GLY A 45 -9.92 -16.98 1.25
C GLY A 45 -9.30 -15.58 1.16
N LYS A 46 -10.02 -14.49 1.46
CA LYS A 46 -9.44 -13.13 1.40
C LYS A 46 -8.30 -12.97 2.42
N PHE A 47 -8.62 -13.14 3.70
CA PHE A 47 -7.68 -12.90 4.79
C PHE A 47 -6.56 -13.96 4.85
N ASP A 48 -6.85 -15.22 4.51
CA ASP A 48 -5.84 -16.28 4.43
C ASP A 48 -4.80 -15.99 3.32
N SER A 49 -5.28 -15.57 2.14
CA SER A 49 -4.43 -15.17 1.01
C SER A 49 -3.59 -13.93 1.36
N LEU A 50 -4.19 -12.95 2.06
CA LEU A 50 -3.49 -11.79 2.59
C LEU A 50 -2.35 -12.19 3.54
N HIS A 51 -2.63 -13.01 4.56
CA HIS A 51 -1.61 -13.48 5.49
C HIS A 51 -0.47 -14.18 4.77
N LYS A 52 -0.81 -15.04 3.82
CA LYS A 52 0.18 -15.77 3.02
C LYS A 52 1.05 -14.80 2.21
N TRP A 53 0.46 -13.86 1.50
CA TRP A 53 1.20 -12.88 0.70
C TRP A 53 2.08 -11.98 1.57
N VAL A 54 1.55 -11.48 2.69
CA VAL A 54 2.31 -10.63 3.60
C VAL A 54 3.51 -11.39 4.17
N ARG A 55 3.32 -12.65 4.57
CA ARG A 55 4.40 -13.49 5.11
C ARG A 55 5.43 -13.83 4.04
N ASP A 56 4.99 -14.49 2.98
CA ASP A 56 5.87 -15.15 2.02
C ASP A 56 6.49 -14.15 1.05
N THR A 57 5.75 -13.12 0.65
CA THR A 57 6.20 -12.14 -0.34
C THR A 57 6.69 -10.86 0.32
N LEU A 58 5.84 -10.15 1.06
CA LEU A 58 6.23 -8.85 1.62
C LEU A 58 7.38 -8.99 2.63
N VAL A 59 7.17 -9.79 3.68
CA VAL A 59 8.12 -9.88 4.80
C VAL A 59 9.34 -10.71 4.44
N THR A 60 9.22 -11.81 3.71
CA THR A 60 10.35 -12.68 3.39
C THR A 60 11.13 -12.22 2.15
N GLU A 61 10.47 -11.82 1.06
CA GLU A 61 11.13 -11.54 -0.22
C GLU A 61 11.38 -10.04 -0.47
N MET A 62 10.46 -9.16 -0.09
CA MET A 62 10.52 -7.74 -0.47
C MET A 62 11.24 -6.84 0.54
N LEU A 63 11.05 -7.08 1.84
CA LEU A 63 11.70 -6.31 2.89
C LEU A 63 13.20 -6.65 2.97
N ILE A 64 14.05 -5.64 3.10
CA ILE A 64 15.51 -5.79 3.25
C ILE A 64 15.97 -5.15 4.57
N PRO A 65 17.18 -5.47 5.05
CA PRO A 65 17.75 -4.78 6.20
C PRO A 65 17.73 -3.26 6.04
N ASP A 66 17.53 -2.56 7.15
CA ASP A 66 17.36 -1.12 7.28
C ASP A 66 16.04 -0.54 6.73
N ASP A 67 15.11 -1.33 6.21
CA ASP A 67 13.75 -0.84 5.96
C ASP A 67 13.07 -0.42 7.25
N TRP A 68 12.43 0.75 7.22
CA TRP A 68 11.56 1.18 8.31
C TRP A 68 10.14 0.78 7.93
N VAL A 69 9.44 0.08 8.83
CA VAL A 69 8.10 -0.45 8.57
C VAL A 69 7.17 -0.04 9.70
N THR A 70 6.00 0.48 9.35
CA THR A 70 4.89 0.69 10.27
C THR A 70 3.66 -0.08 9.79
N ILE A 71 3.07 -0.88 10.67
CA ILE A 71 1.88 -1.69 10.41
C ILE A 71 0.69 -1.01 11.09
N TRP A 72 -0.35 -0.82 10.30
CA TRP A 72 -1.63 -0.28 10.71
C TRP A 72 -2.75 -1.26 10.35
N GLU A 73 -3.76 -1.32 11.20
CA GLU A 73 -5.04 -1.91 10.85
C GLU A 73 -6.13 -0.82 10.79
N PHE A 74 -7.14 -1.00 9.95
CA PHE A 74 -8.28 -0.10 9.92
C PHE A 74 -9.60 -0.81 9.60
N TYR A 75 -10.67 -0.20 10.11
CA TYR A 75 -12.05 -0.51 9.73
C TYR A 75 -12.82 0.82 9.83
N GLU A 76 -13.26 1.24 11.03
CA GLU A 76 -13.85 2.55 11.30
C GLU A 76 -12.79 3.62 11.60
N LYS A 77 -11.78 3.22 12.37
CA LYS A 77 -10.65 4.05 12.78
C LYS A 77 -9.36 3.28 12.48
N PRO A 78 -8.30 4.00 12.10
CA PRO A 78 -6.98 3.40 11.92
C PRO A 78 -6.27 3.28 13.27
N TYR A 79 -5.52 2.19 13.45
CA TYR A 79 -4.71 1.92 14.64
C TYR A 79 -3.31 1.47 14.23
N GLU A 80 -2.28 2.11 14.78
CA GLU A 80 -0.89 1.65 14.62
C GLU A 80 -0.67 0.44 15.52
N LEU A 81 -0.21 -0.67 14.95
CA LEU A 81 0.04 -1.93 15.67
C LEU A 81 1.51 -2.08 16.05
N GLN A 82 2.41 -1.78 15.11
CA GLN A 82 3.84 -1.94 15.31
C GLN A 82 4.64 -1.05 14.35
N THR A 83 5.73 -0.48 14.86
CA THR A 83 6.71 0.26 14.06
C THR A 83 8.12 -0.22 14.41
N LEU A 84 8.92 -0.59 13.41
CA LEU A 84 10.31 -1.01 13.62
C LEU A 84 11.20 -0.77 12.39
N VAL A 85 12.50 -1.02 12.56
CA VAL A 85 13.48 -1.11 11.47
C VAL A 85 13.92 -2.57 11.35
N ILE A 86 13.90 -3.12 10.15
CA ILE A 86 14.33 -4.50 9.89
C ILE A 86 15.85 -4.61 10.08
N LYS A 87 16.30 -5.38 11.07
CA LYS A 87 17.73 -5.65 11.28
C LYS A 87 18.05 -7.12 11.06
N ASN A 88 17.12 -8.01 11.40
CA ASN A 88 17.31 -9.45 11.32
C ASN A 88 15.96 -10.20 11.26
N GLU A 89 16.04 -11.52 11.17
CA GLU A 89 14.88 -12.41 11.09
C GLU A 89 13.95 -12.33 12.31
N ASN A 90 14.42 -11.93 13.49
CA ASN A 90 13.52 -11.74 14.64
C ASN A 90 12.56 -10.58 14.43
N ASP A 91 13.01 -9.50 13.79
CA ASP A 91 12.16 -8.36 13.46
C ASP A 91 11.09 -8.77 12.44
N ARG A 92 11.48 -9.54 11.41
CA ARG A 92 10.55 -10.12 10.42
C ARG A 92 9.50 -11.02 11.08
N ASN A 93 9.94 -11.93 11.94
CA ASN A 93 9.04 -12.81 12.70
C ASN A 93 8.11 -12.01 13.63
N SER A 94 8.58 -10.89 14.18
CA SER A 94 7.71 -10.00 14.96
C SER A 94 6.63 -9.35 14.10
N LEU A 95 6.95 -8.88 12.89
CA LEU A 95 5.95 -8.34 11.96
C LEU A 95 4.92 -9.39 11.60
N ILE A 96 5.36 -10.61 11.23
CA ILE A 96 4.46 -11.72 10.90
C ILE A 96 3.49 -12.00 12.05
N LYS A 97 3.97 -12.06 13.29
CA LYS A 97 3.11 -12.25 14.47
C LYS A 97 2.11 -11.11 14.65
N THR A 98 2.53 -9.86 14.44
CA THR A 98 1.63 -8.71 14.51
C THR A 98 0.50 -8.82 13.49
N ILE A 99 0.83 -9.20 12.26
CA ILE A 99 -0.14 -9.40 11.18
C ILE A 99 -1.05 -10.59 11.48
N ASP A 100 -0.52 -11.75 11.91
CA ASP A 100 -1.28 -12.95 12.25
C ASP A 100 -2.31 -12.71 13.38
N ASN A 101 -2.11 -11.69 14.22
CA ASN A 101 -3.05 -11.33 15.28
C ASN A 101 -4.20 -10.42 14.80
N ILE A 102 -4.16 -9.92 13.56
CA ILE A 102 -5.25 -9.13 12.99
C ILE A 102 -6.40 -10.08 12.69
N THR A 103 -7.63 -9.70 13.04
CA THR A 103 -8.84 -10.47 12.76
C THR A 103 -9.82 -9.59 11.98
N PRO A 104 -10.38 -10.07 10.84
CA PRO A 104 -11.29 -9.28 10.00
C PRO A 104 -12.70 -9.20 10.61
N ASN A 105 -12.86 -8.40 11.66
CA ASN A 105 -14.10 -8.30 12.44
C ASN A 105 -14.64 -6.86 12.57
N GLY A 106 -14.14 -5.92 11.78
CA GLY A 106 -14.56 -4.53 11.79
C GLY A 106 -15.91 -4.31 11.09
N ALA A 107 -16.85 -3.62 11.74
CA ALA A 107 -18.20 -3.41 11.19
C ALA A 107 -18.30 -2.38 10.04
N PHE A 108 -17.21 -1.66 9.75
CA PHE A 108 -17.16 -0.56 8.80
C PHE A 108 -15.85 -0.58 8.02
N THR A 109 -15.80 0.12 6.89
CA THR A 109 -14.58 0.29 6.09
C THR A 109 -14.44 1.75 5.69
N ASP A 110 -13.54 2.47 6.35
CA ASP A 110 -13.29 3.89 6.16
C ASP A 110 -11.87 4.14 5.64
N ILE A 111 -11.68 3.88 4.35
CA ILE A 111 -10.41 4.05 3.65
C ILE A 111 -9.96 5.52 3.71
N GLY A 112 -10.90 6.46 3.61
CA GLY A 112 -10.59 7.89 3.72
C GLY A 112 -9.94 8.27 5.05
N ARG A 113 -10.48 7.80 6.19
CA ARG A 113 -9.85 8.03 7.50
C ARG A 113 -8.51 7.30 7.63
N ALA A 114 -8.37 6.12 7.03
CA ALA A 114 -7.10 5.40 7.01
C ALA A 114 -6.01 6.20 6.29
N LEU A 115 -6.34 6.79 5.13
CA LEU A 115 -5.44 7.67 4.38
C LEU A 115 -5.08 8.94 5.17
N ASP A 116 -6.04 9.56 5.86
CA ASP A 116 -5.77 10.72 6.73
C ASP A 116 -4.76 10.36 7.85
N ALA A 117 -4.88 9.20 8.48
CA ALA A 117 -3.92 8.77 9.51
C ALA A 117 -2.53 8.45 8.97
N ILE A 118 -2.46 7.87 7.76
CA ILE A 118 -1.16 7.69 7.08
C ILE A 118 -0.53 9.04 6.76
N GLN A 119 -1.32 10.04 6.35
CA GLN A 119 -0.81 11.39 6.14
C GLN A 119 -0.18 11.95 7.42
N ASP A 120 -0.84 11.79 8.56
CA ASP A 120 -0.32 12.23 9.85
C ASP A 120 0.95 11.47 10.24
N SER A 121 0.99 10.16 10.01
CA SER A 121 2.16 9.31 10.26
C SER A 121 3.34 9.70 9.37
N LEU A 122 3.08 9.97 8.09
CA LEU A 122 4.05 10.46 7.12
C LEU A 122 4.64 11.80 7.56
N ASN A 123 3.79 12.74 7.98
CA ASN A 123 4.20 14.05 8.46
C ASN A 123 5.08 13.94 9.71
N LYS A 124 4.75 13.02 10.64
CA LYS A 124 5.56 12.72 11.82
C LYS A 124 6.91 12.10 11.47
N ARG A 125 6.93 11.17 10.49
CA ARG A 125 8.16 10.56 9.97
C ARG A 125 9.07 11.60 9.34
N GLY A 126 8.49 12.60 8.69
CA GLY A 126 9.20 13.74 8.13
C GLY A 126 10.11 13.39 6.96
N LYS A 127 10.91 14.36 6.53
CA LYS A 127 11.89 14.18 5.46
C LYS A 127 13.15 13.51 5.99
N ASN A 128 13.60 12.46 5.32
CA ASN A 128 14.77 11.67 5.69
C ASN A 128 15.52 11.10 4.46
N ASN A 129 15.25 11.66 3.27
CA ASN A 129 15.81 11.24 1.97
C ASN A 129 15.61 9.76 1.60
N ARG A 130 14.62 9.10 2.21
CA ARG A 130 14.21 7.73 1.86
C ARG A 130 12.89 7.78 1.12
N TYR A 131 12.76 6.92 0.11
CA TYR A 131 11.49 6.66 -0.56
C TYR A 131 10.47 6.15 0.45
N LYS A 132 9.23 6.63 0.31
CA LYS A 132 8.13 6.29 1.22
C LYS A 132 7.02 5.67 0.42
N ILE A 133 6.63 4.47 0.79
CA ILE A 133 5.58 3.71 0.10
C ILE A 133 4.45 3.41 1.07
N LEU A 134 3.22 3.63 0.61
CA LEU A 134 2.02 3.10 1.26
C LEU A 134 1.60 1.83 0.52
N LEU A 135 1.49 0.74 1.27
CA LEU A 135 0.87 -0.51 0.85
C LEU A 135 -0.47 -0.61 1.56
N LEU A 136 -1.54 -0.34 0.82
CA LEU A 136 -2.91 -0.52 1.29
C LEU A 136 -3.42 -1.87 0.80
N VAL A 137 -3.91 -2.68 1.74
CA VAL A 137 -4.46 -4.01 1.48
C VAL A 137 -5.93 -4.02 1.88
N THR A 138 -6.83 -4.14 0.91
CA THR A 138 -8.29 -3.99 1.09
C THR A 138 -9.04 -4.65 -0.07
N ASP A 139 -10.34 -4.90 0.07
CA ASP A 139 -11.23 -5.27 -1.03
C ASP A 139 -11.83 -4.06 -1.77
N LEU A 140 -11.42 -2.83 -1.39
CA LEU A 140 -11.84 -1.53 -1.94
C LEU A 140 -13.29 -1.13 -1.63
N GLU A 141 -14.03 -1.94 -0.87
CA GLU A 141 -15.39 -1.60 -0.45
C GLU A 141 -15.35 -0.52 0.63
N GLN A 142 -15.95 0.64 0.36
CA GLN A 142 -16.11 1.68 1.36
C GLN A 142 -17.48 1.49 2.03
N ASP A 143 -17.50 1.39 3.35
CA ASP A 143 -18.71 1.42 4.17
C ASP A 143 -18.43 2.21 5.45
N ALA A 144 -18.29 3.53 5.30
CA ALA A 144 -17.90 4.40 6.39
C ALA A 144 -19.12 4.87 7.20
N PRO A 145 -19.01 4.94 8.54
CA PRO A 145 -20.13 5.30 9.39
C PRO A 145 -20.55 6.76 9.17
N TRP A 146 -21.80 7.08 9.55
CA TRP A 146 -22.38 8.43 9.43
C TRP A 146 -21.59 9.54 10.13
N THR A 147 -20.81 9.18 11.15
CA THR A 147 -19.92 10.09 11.90
C THR A 147 -18.64 10.45 11.13
N SER A 148 -18.36 9.78 10.01
CA SER A 148 -17.18 10.04 9.18
C SER A 148 -17.36 11.21 8.23
N LYS A 149 -16.26 11.91 7.98
CA LYS A 149 -16.11 12.85 6.86
C LYS A 149 -16.32 12.15 5.51
N TYR A 150 -15.96 10.87 5.43
CA TYR A 150 -16.06 10.01 4.25
C TYR A 150 -17.27 9.07 4.28
N ARG A 151 -18.29 9.40 5.08
CA ARG A 151 -19.50 8.59 5.29
C ARG A 151 -20.15 8.11 4.00
N GLY A 152 -20.76 6.95 4.07
CA GLY A 152 -21.54 6.35 3.01
C GLY A 152 -20.92 5.05 2.50
N LYS A 153 -21.72 4.35 1.68
CA LYS A 153 -21.35 3.06 1.09
C LYS A 153 -21.02 3.25 -0.40
N GLN A 154 -19.90 2.70 -0.83
CA GLN A 154 -19.48 2.68 -2.24
C GLN A 154 -18.82 1.33 -2.53
N GLU A 155 -19.23 0.68 -3.63
CA GLU A 155 -18.66 -0.61 -4.05
C GLU A 155 -17.16 -0.53 -4.39
N SER A 156 -16.67 0.67 -4.75
CA SER A 156 -15.26 0.92 -4.95
C SER A 156 -14.93 2.35 -4.54
N PHE A 157 -14.01 2.50 -3.59
CA PHE A 157 -13.55 3.82 -3.17
C PHE A 157 -12.78 4.52 -4.30
N LYS A 158 -13.28 5.67 -4.74
CA LYS A 158 -12.60 6.53 -5.73
C LYS A 158 -11.92 7.69 -5.03
N SER A 159 -10.60 7.80 -5.20
CA SER A 159 -9.79 8.86 -4.62
C SER A 159 -8.71 9.30 -5.60
N PRO A 160 -8.35 10.60 -5.67
CA PRO A 160 -7.22 11.05 -6.47
C PRO A 160 -5.90 10.40 -6.07
N TYR A 161 -5.76 9.96 -4.81
CA TYR A 161 -4.61 9.16 -4.39
C TYR A 161 -4.57 7.83 -5.16
N LEU A 162 -5.71 7.13 -5.28
CA LEU A 162 -5.79 5.86 -6.00
C LEU A 162 -5.60 6.00 -7.51
N ALA A 163 -5.79 7.19 -8.09
CA ALA A 163 -5.58 7.42 -9.52
C ALA A 163 -4.11 7.28 -9.94
N GLU A 164 -3.17 7.58 -9.05
CA GLU A 164 -1.73 7.42 -9.29
C GLU A 164 -1.18 6.12 -8.65
N ALA A 165 -2.05 5.29 -8.06
CA ALA A 165 -1.65 4.04 -7.43
C ALA A 165 -1.36 2.94 -8.44
N ARG A 166 -0.39 2.09 -8.10
CA ARG A 166 -0.29 0.76 -8.71
C ARG A 166 -1.25 -0.17 -7.97
N ILE A 167 -2.23 -0.72 -8.68
CA ILE A 167 -3.21 -1.65 -8.13
C ILE A 167 -2.95 -3.04 -8.71
N ILE A 168 -2.71 -4.01 -7.84
CA ILE A 168 -2.62 -5.43 -8.19
C ILE A 168 -3.82 -6.13 -7.57
N LYS A 169 -4.62 -6.76 -8.44
CA LYS A 169 -5.70 -7.63 -7.99
C LYS A 169 -5.12 -9.00 -7.63
N HIS A 170 -5.30 -9.40 -6.38
CA HIS A 170 -5.18 -10.79 -5.94
C HIS A 170 -6.54 -11.48 -6.09
N ASP A 171 -6.78 -12.64 -5.47
CA ASP A 171 -8.04 -13.39 -5.67
C ASP A 171 -9.29 -12.50 -5.46
N ASN A 172 -9.57 -12.14 -4.21
CA ASN A 172 -10.73 -11.36 -3.80
C ASN A 172 -10.35 -10.08 -3.03
N TRP A 173 -9.10 -9.63 -3.15
CA TRP A 173 -8.59 -8.43 -2.49
C TRP A 173 -7.56 -7.74 -3.38
N TYR A 174 -7.20 -6.50 -3.05
CA TYR A 174 -6.31 -5.65 -3.82
C TYR A 174 -5.11 -5.20 -2.99
N GLU A 175 -3.93 -5.30 -3.60
CA GLU A 175 -2.71 -4.63 -3.14
C GLU A 175 -2.61 -3.30 -3.88
N ILE A 176 -2.56 -2.22 -3.13
CA ILE A 176 -2.52 -0.86 -3.66
C ILE A 176 -1.23 -0.22 -3.17
N THR A 177 -0.29 -0.01 -4.10
CA THR A 177 0.97 0.66 -3.82
C THR A 177 0.90 2.12 -4.23
N LEU A 178 1.22 3.01 -3.30
CA LEU A 178 1.26 4.45 -3.49
C LEU A 178 2.66 4.97 -3.17
N ASP A 179 3.25 5.71 -4.10
CA ASP A 179 4.45 6.50 -3.83
C ASP A 179 4.04 7.78 -3.09
N MET A 180 4.50 7.88 -1.84
CA MET A 180 4.14 8.97 -0.94
C MET A 180 4.98 10.22 -1.17
N ASP A 181 5.92 10.23 -2.12
CA ASP A 181 6.56 11.47 -2.58
C ASP A 181 5.74 12.18 -3.69
N ILE A 182 4.68 11.54 -4.23
CA ILE A 182 3.73 12.14 -5.20
C ILE A 182 2.78 13.17 -4.51
N GLN A 183 2.89 13.33 -3.18
CA GLN A 183 2.09 14.22 -2.34
C GLN A 183 1.89 15.63 -2.93
N ASP A 184 2.93 16.29 -3.44
CA ASP A 184 2.77 17.66 -3.97
C ASP A 184 1.88 17.73 -5.22
N LYS A 185 1.86 16.66 -6.03
CA LYS A 185 1.03 16.55 -7.24
C LYS A 185 -0.41 16.14 -6.90
N VAL A 186 -0.59 15.17 -6.01
CA VAL A 186 -1.92 14.68 -5.61
C VAL A 186 -2.62 15.62 -4.62
N VAL A 187 -1.91 16.23 -3.66
CA VAL A 187 -2.50 17.23 -2.75
C VAL A 187 -2.95 18.47 -3.53
N LYS A 188 -2.18 18.93 -4.52
CA LYS A 188 -2.60 20.01 -5.41
C LYS A 188 -3.84 19.62 -6.22
N THR A 189 -3.81 18.44 -6.86
CA THR A 189 -4.94 17.95 -7.67
C THR A 189 -6.19 17.68 -6.82
N THR A 190 -6.04 17.13 -5.61
CA THR A 190 -7.12 16.89 -4.65
C THR A 190 -7.65 18.22 -4.12
N LYS A 191 -6.78 19.16 -3.74
CA LYS A 191 -7.23 20.49 -3.32
C LYS A 191 -7.96 21.20 -4.46
N ASP A 192 -7.51 21.11 -5.70
CA ASP A 192 -8.20 21.71 -6.85
C ASP A 192 -9.54 21.00 -7.16
N LEU A 193 -9.60 19.67 -7.04
CA LEU A 193 -10.82 18.86 -7.20
C LEU A 193 -11.84 19.13 -6.08
N TYR A 194 -11.38 19.28 -4.83
CA TYR A 194 -12.25 19.47 -3.66
C TYR A 194 -12.49 20.94 -3.30
N THR A 195 -11.69 21.90 -3.77
CA THR A 195 -12.01 23.34 -3.64
C THR A 195 -13.21 23.70 -4.52
N ASN A 196 -13.39 23.00 -5.65
CA ASN A 196 -14.63 23.02 -6.42
C ASN A 196 -15.81 22.31 -5.71
N ILE A 197 -15.56 21.58 -4.61
CA ILE A 197 -16.56 20.88 -3.77
C ILE A 197 -16.91 21.70 -2.51
N ILE A 198 -16.21 22.80 -2.19
CA ILE A 198 -16.48 23.61 -0.99
C ILE A 198 -17.81 24.39 -1.07
N ASP A 199 -18.49 24.44 -2.21
CA ASP A 199 -19.88 24.92 -2.30
C ASP A 199 -20.90 23.83 -1.90
N ASN A 200 -20.62 23.11 -0.81
CA ASN A 200 -21.47 22.05 -0.29
C ASN A 200 -22.65 22.67 0.50
N ARG A 201 -23.70 23.09 -0.20
CA ARG A 201 -24.91 23.73 0.36
C ARG A 201 -25.84 22.78 1.13
N GLY A 202 -25.30 21.73 1.74
CA GLY A 202 -26.06 20.83 2.62
C GLY A 202 -27.11 19.95 1.93
N VAL A 203 -26.96 19.66 0.63
CA VAL A 203 -27.90 18.79 -0.12
C VAL A 203 -27.24 17.42 -0.36
N PRO A 204 -27.96 16.29 -0.19
CA PRO A 204 -27.42 14.96 -0.51
C PRO A 204 -27.06 14.85 -1.99
N ARG A 205 -25.88 14.29 -2.29
CA ARG A 205 -25.46 14.03 -3.68
C ARG A 205 -26.33 12.95 -4.32
N SER A 206 -26.72 13.19 -5.57
CA SER A 206 -27.40 12.19 -6.40
C SER A 206 -26.38 11.36 -7.18
N ASN A 207 -26.79 10.19 -7.66
CA ASN A 207 -25.92 9.28 -8.45
C ASN A 207 -25.38 9.92 -9.74
N ASP A 208 -26.01 10.96 -10.27
CA ASP A 208 -25.60 11.63 -11.51
C ASP A 208 -24.31 12.47 -11.34
N ASP A 209 -23.95 12.85 -10.11
CA ASP A 209 -22.77 13.66 -9.83
C ASP A 209 -21.45 12.86 -9.83
N GLN A 210 -21.54 11.52 -9.87
CA GLN A 210 -20.37 10.62 -9.80
C GLN A 210 -19.52 10.64 -11.07
N ASN A 211 -20.12 10.96 -12.23
CA ASN A 211 -19.44 10.93 -13.53
C ASN A 211 -18.83 12.27 -13.95
N LYS A 212 -19.18 13.39 -13.29
CA LYS A 212 -18.69 14.73 -13.66
C LYS A 212 -17.26 15.02 -13.18
N VAL A 213 -16.72 14.22 -12.27
CA VAL A 213 -15.38 14.40 -11.68
C VAL A 213 -14.33 13.48 -12.35
N LEU A 214 -14.76 12.61 -13.26
CA LEU A 214 -13.84 11.73 -13.97
C LEU A 214 -13.11 12.55 -15.04
N ILE A 215 -11.77 12.52 -14.98
CA ILE A 215 -10.90 12.97 -16.07
C ILE A 215 -11.40 12.25 -17.32
N THR A 216 -12.05 12.99 -18.21
CA THR A 216 -12.28 12.51 -19.56
C THR A 216 -10.92 12.66 -20.22
N GLU A 217 -10.29 11.55 -20.60
CA GLU A 217 -9.07 11.59 -21.40
C GLU A 217 -9.34 12.51 -22.60
N GLU A 218 -8.60 13.62 -22.69
CA GLU A 218 -8.55 14.39 -23.92
C GLU A 218 -7.94 13.49 -24.99
N LYS A 219 -8.80 12.97 -25.87
CA LYS A 219 -8.36 12.32 -27.10
C LYS A 219 -7.55 13.32 -27.91
N LYS A 220 -6.26 13.04 -28.07
CA LYS A 220 -5.44 13.65 -29.12
C LYS A 220 -5.92 13.24 -30.51
#